data_AF-A0A0F9ATB3-F1
#
_entry.id   AF-A0A0F9ATB3-F1
#
_cell.length_a   1.000
_cell.length_b   1.000
_cell.length_c   1.000
_cell.angle_alpha   90.00
_cell.angle_beta   90.00
_cell.angle_gamma   90.00
#
_symmetry.space_group_name_H-M   'P 1'
#
loop_
_entity.id
_entity.type
_entity.pdbx_description
1 polymer ?
#
loop_
_entity_poly.entity_id
_entity_poly.type
_entity_poly.pdbx_seq_one_letter_code
_entity_poly.pdbx_strand_id
1 'polypeptide(L)'
;MTRTSLAKLRREILKRKGIATEPKTKRLLTQAELPDLYPKTSKMRYIELKYKIHLEDVIFLGSLTDVCGYFRWEVDRSTISRWRKHIEEAFYGGKL
;
A
#
# COMPACT_ATOMS: atom_id res chain seq x y z
N MET A 1 1.04 39.49 35.26
CA MET A 1 1.87 39.03 34.13
C MET A 1 1.33 37.70 33.63
N THR A 2 0.70 37.66 32.45
CA THR A 2 0.06 36.45 31.92
C THR A 2 1.12 35.51 31.33
N ARG A 3 1.23 34.28 31.84
CA ARG A 3 2.05 33.21 31.24
C ARG A 3 1.43 32.78 29.90
N THR A 4 1.84 33.43 28.82
CA THR A 4 1.43 33.02 27.47
C THR A 4 2.09 31.69 27.14
N SER A 5 1.31 30.66 26.78
CA SER A 5 1.88 29.34 26.48
C SER A 5 2.74 29.41 25.20
N LEU A 6 3.85 28.67 25.20
CA LEU A 6 4.80 28.59 24.07
C LEU A 6 4.11 28.28 22.73
N ALA A 7 3.02 27.49 22.76
CA ALA A 7 2.25 27.16 21.57
C ALA A 7 1.53 28.37 20.96
N LYS A 8 1.03 29.30 21.79
CA LYS A 8 0.39 30.54 21.33
C LYS A 8 1.42 31.49 20.70
N LEU A 9 2.58 31.63 21.34
CA LEU A 9 3.69 32.44 20.83
C LEU A 9 4.16 31.96 19.45
N ARG A 10 4.33 30.65 19.27
CA ARG A 10 4.74 30.05 17.98
C ARG A 10 3.74 30.34 16.86
N ARG A 11 2.43 30.20 17.11
CA ARG A 11 1.41 30.53 16.10
C ARG A 11 1.44 32.01 15.71
N GLU A 12 1.65 32.90 16.67
CA GLU A 12 1.70 34.34 16.42
C GLU A 12 2.93 34.73 15.58
N ILE A 13 4.09 34.14 15.88
CA ILE A 13 5.31 34.32 15.08
C ILE A 13 5.10 33.82 13.65
N LEU A 14 4.50 32.65 13.46
CA LEU A 14 4.22 32.09 12.13
C LEU A 14 3.23 32.95 11.33
N LYS A 15 2.20 33.48 12.00
CA LYS A 15 1.22 34.41 11.39
C LYS A 15 1.88 35.71 10.95
N ARG A 16 2.77 36.29 11.77
CA ARG A 16 3.54 37.51 11.42
C ARG A 16 4.46 37.29 10.22
N LYS A 17 4.97 36.07 10.03
CA LYS A 17 5.83 35.70 8.88
C LYS A 17 5.04 35.32 7.62
N GLY A 18 3.71 35.43 7.63
CA GLY A 18 2.87 35.10 6.47
C GLY A 18 2.78 33.61 6.17
N ILE A 19 3.18 32.74 7.11
CA ILE A 19 3.10 31.28 6.93
C ILE A 19 1.69 30.85 7.31
N ALA A 20 0.85 30.63 6.30
CA ALA A 20 -0.49 30.09 6.48
C ALA A 20 -0.40 28.73 7.20
N THR A 21 -0.91 28.67 8.42
CA THR A 21 -1.01 27.42 9.18
C THR A 21 -2.33 26.77 8.78
N GLU A 22 -2.34 26.14 7.60
CA GLU A 22 -3.43 25.28 7.18
C GLU A 22 -3.69 24.24 8.29
N PRO A 23 -4.93 24.09 8.78
CA PRO A 23 -5.24 23.02 9.71
C PRO A 23 -4.95 21.70 9.00
N LYS A 24 -4.10 20.85 9.61
CA LYS A 24 -3.83 19.51 9.08
C LYS A 24 -5.10 18.68 9.19
N THR A 25 -5.97 18.76 8.19
CA THR A 25 -7.05 17.80 7.99
C THR A 25 -6.40 16.50 7.57
N LYS A 26 -6.39 15.52 8.47
CA LYS A 26 -6.05 14.14 8.09
C LYS A 26 -7.12 13.70 7.10
N ARG A 27 -6.80 13.70 5.80
CA ARG A 27 -7.68 13.07 4.80
C ARG A 27 -7.77 11.59 5.15
N LEU A 28 -8.98 11.04 5.17
CA LEU A 28 -9.17 9.61 5.24
C LEU A 28 -8.65 9.03 3.91
N LEU A 29 -7.67 8.12 3.99
CA LEU A 29 -7.14 7.43 2.83
C LEU A 29 -8.25 6.54 2.26
N THR A 30 -8.49 6.64 0.96
CA THR A 30 -9.34 5.68 0.25
C THR A 30 -8.59 4.35 0.11
N GLN A 31 -9.30 3.23 -0.05
CA GLN A 31 -8.67 1.89 -0.12
C GLN A 31 -7.68 1.76 -1.29
N ALA A 32 -7.82 2.58 -2.34
CA ALA A 32 -6.89 2.69 -3.46
C ALA A 32 -5.59 3.46 -3.13
N GLU A 33 -5.57 4.23 -2.05
CA GLU A 33 -4.42 5.00 -1.56
C GLU A 33 -3.67 4.28 -0.44
N LEU A 34 -4.12 3.08 -0.05
CA LEU A 34 -3.34 2.23 0.85
C LEU A 34 -2.07 1.82 0.12
N PRO A 35 -0.89 1.97 0.77
CA PRO A 35 0.35 1.48 0.20
C PRO A 35 0.24 -0.04 -0.04
N ASP A 36 0.78 -0.50 -1.18
CA ASP A 36 0.91 -1.93 -1.45
C ASP A 36 1.61 -2.60 -0.24
N LEU A 37 1.06 -3.72 0.23
CA LEU A 37 1.57 -4.45 1.40
C LEU A 37 3.00 -4.98 1.18
N TYR A 38 3.42 -5.08 -0.08
CA TYR A 38 4.74 -5.52 -0.50
C TYR A 38 5.11 -4.91 -1.88
N PRO A 39 6.40 -4.84 -2.22
CA PRO A 39 6.82 -4.36 -3.54
C PRO A 39 6.36 -5.33 -4.63
N LYS A 40 5.37 -4.92 -5.42
CA LYS A 40 4.87 -5.68 -6.57
C LYS A 40 5.79 -5.53 -7.78
N THR A 41 6.04 -6.64 -8.46
CA THR A 41 6.76 -6.63 -9.75
C THR A 41 5.90 -6.05 -10.87
N SER A 42 6.52 -5.59 -11.96
CA SER A 42 5.78 -5.06 -13.12
C SER A 42 4.79 -6.07 -13.71
N LYS A 43 5.14 -7.37 -13.70
CA LYS A 43 4.27 -8.44 -14.19
C LYS A 43 3.08 -8.68 -13.25
N MET A 44 3.26 -8.56 -11.93
CA MET A 44 2.14 -8.61 -10.98
C MET A 44 1.16 -7.46 -11.23
N ARG A 45 1.67 -6.23 -11.34
CA ARG A 45 0.84 -5.04 -11.61
C ARG A 45 0.09 -5.15 -12.94
N TYR A 46 0.75 -5.68 -13.97
CA TYR A 46 0.10 -5.93 -15.26
C TYR A 46 -1.10 -6.88 -15.12
N ILE A 47 -0.95 -7.99 -14.39
CA ILE A 47 -2.04 -8.95 -14.16
C ILE A 47 -3.18 -8.32 -13.36
N GLU A 48 -2.88 -7.60 -12.28
CA GLU A 48 -3.91 -6.90 -11.48
C GLU A 48 -4.72 -5.93 -12.34
N LEU A 49 -4.05 -5.12 -13.17
CA LEU A 49 -4.71 -4.16 -14.06
C LEU A 49 -5.54 -4.83 -15.15
N LYS A 50 -5.00 -5.89 -15.77
CA LYS A 50 -5.65 -6.58 -16.88
C LYS A 50 -6.91 -7.31 -16.44
N TYR A 51 -6.84 -8.01 -15.32
CA TYR A 51 -7.96 -8.80 -14.80
C TYR A 51 -8.84 -8.00 -13.82
N LYS A 52 -8.45 -6.77 -13.47
CA LYS A 52 -9.13 -5.89 -12.49
C LYS A 52 -9.35 -6.58 -11.15
N ILE A 53 -8.28 -7.18 -10.63
CA ILE A 53 -8.28 -7.94 -9.36
C ILE A 53 -7.12 -7.48 -8.48
N HIS A 54 -7.19 -7.80 -7.19
CA HIS A 54 -6.02 -7.82 -6.33
C HIS A 54 -5.38 -9.19 -6.37
N LEU A 55 -4.07 -9.24 -6.58
CA LEU A 55 -3.36 -10.51 -6.75
C LEU A 55 -3.43 -11.37 -5.48
N GLU A 56 -3.44 -10.73 -4.31
CA GLU A 56 -3.52 -11.37 -3.00
C GLU A 56 -4.77 -12.24 -2.83
N ASP A 57 -5.90 -11.82 -3.42
CA ASP A 57 -7.19 -12.51 -3.29
C ASP A 57 -7.25 -13.82 -4.10
N VAL A 58 -6.52 -13.87 -5.21
CA VAL A 58 -6.57 -14.99 -6.17
C VAL A 58 -5.36 -15.90 -6.14
N ILE A 59 -4.17 -15.37 -5.79
CA ILE A 59 -2.92 -16.13 -5.93
C ILE A 59 -2.93 -17.39 -5.06
N PHE A 60 -3.65 -17.40 -3.94
CA PHE A 60 -3.76 -18.53 -3.01
C PHE A 60 -5.00 -19.41 -3.24
N LEU A 61 -5.84 -19.10 -4.23
CA LEU A 61 -7.01 -19.92 -4.54
C LEU A 61 -6.59 -21.22 -5.23
N GLY A 62 -6.81 -22.34 -4.54
CA GLY A 62 -6.58 -23.67 -5.10
C GLY A 62 -5.12 -23.97 -5.45
N SER A 63 -4.94 -24.87 -6.42
CA SER A 63 -3.62 -25.32 -6.88
C SER A 63 -2.96 -24.29 -7.80
N LEU A 64 -1.64 -24.40 -7.99
CA LEU A 64 -0.91 -23.54 -8.95
C LEU A 64 -1.49 -23.63 -10.37
N THR A 65 -2.01 -24.79 -10.75
CA THR A 65 -2.61 -25.02 -12.07
C THR A 65 -3.92 -24.26 -12.21
N ASP A 66 -4.74 -24.20 -11.15
CA ASP A 66 -6.01 -23.47 -11.16
C ASP A 66 -5.76 -21.98 -11.36
N VAL A 67 -4.77 -21.43 -10.65
CA VAL A 67 -4.36 -20.02 -10.79
C VAL A 67 -3.77 -19.74 -12.18
N CYS A 68 -2.96 -20.64 -12.74
CA CYS A 68 -2.51 -20.54 -14.13
C CYS A 68 -3.70 -20.47 -15.10
N GLY A 69 -4.70 -21.33 -14.90
CA GLY A 69 -5.93 -21.36 -15.71
C GLY A 69 -6.72 -20.06 -15.59
N TYR A 70 -6.84 -19.51 -14.38
CA TYR A 70 -7.49 -18.22 -14.13
C TYR A 70 -6.84 -17.08 -14.92
N PHE A 71 -5.51 -17.06 -15.00
CA PHE A 71 -4.75 -16.10 -15.81
C PHE A 71 -4.56 -16.51 -17.28
N ARG A 72 -5.41 -17.41 -17.80
CA ARG A 72 -5.36 -17.90 -19.19
C ARG A 72 -3.96 -18.37 -19.63
N TRP A 73 -3.21 -18.96 -18.70
CA TRP A 73 -1.83 -19.45 -18.91
C TRP A 73 -0.81 -18.38 -19.31
N GLU A 74 -1.08 -17.09 -19.09
CA GLU A 74 -0.12 -16.00 -19.32
C GLU A 74 1.02 -15.97 -18.29
N VAL A 75 0.81 -16.68 -17.17
CA VAL A 75 1.74 -16.81 -16.07
C VAL A 75 1.99 -18.28 -15.79
N ASP A 76 3.25 -18.69 -15.88
CA ASP A 76 3.68 -20.07 -15.64
C ASP A 76 3.61 -20.43 -14.16
N ARG A 77 3.45 -21.73 -13.86
CA ARG A 77 3.39 -22.25 -12.49
C ARG A 77 4.60 -21.83 -11.64
N SER A 78 5.79 -21.80 -12.25
CA SER A 78 7.03 -21.38 -11.56
C SER A 78 7.04 -19.90 -11.18
N THR A 79 6.36 -19.07 -11.97
CA THR A 79 6.19 -17.64 -11.69
C THR A 79 5.17 -17.44 -10.58
N ILE A 80 4.04 -18.14 -10.63
CA ILE A 80 3.02 -18.10 -9.56
C ILE A 80 3.60 -18.60 -8.23
N SER A 81 4.37 -19.68 -8.24
CA SER A 81 5.05 -20.20 -7.05
C SER A 81 6.02 -19.16 -6.45
N ARG A 82 6.81 -18.48 -7.28
CA ARG A 82 7.67 -17.38 -6.83
C ARG A 82 6.87 -16.21 -6.26
N TRP A 83 5.74 -15.88 -6.86
CA TRP A 83 4.86 -14.82 -6.37
C TRP A 83 4.26 -15.17 -5.01
N ARG A 84 3.76 -16.40 -4.81
CA ARG A 84 3.28 -16.86 -3.50
C ARG A 84 4.36 -16.72 -2.44
N LYS A 85 5.59 -17.17 -2.72
CA LYS A 85 6.72 -17.06 -1.79
C LYS A 85 7.04 -15.60 -1.44
N HIS A 86 7.12 -14.73 -2.45
CA HIS A 86 7.37 -13.30 -2.26
C HIS A 86 6.30 -12.63 -1.39
N ILE A 87 5.05 -13.03 -1.58
CA ILE A 87 3.91 -12.54 -0.80
C ILE A 87 3.98 -13.08 0.63
N GLU A 88 4.15 -14.39 0.81
CA GLU A 88 4.29 -15.02 2.12
C GLU A 88 5.45 -14.44 2.93
N GLU A 89 6.60 -14.18 2.31
CA GLU A 89 7.75 -13.53 2.95
C GLU A 89 7.41 -12.12 3.43
N ALA A 90 6.59 -11.37 2.68
CA ALA A 90 6.17 -10.04 3.11
C ALA A 90 5.15 -10.08 4.27
N PHE A 91 4.24 -11.06 4.28
CA PHE A 91 3.21 -11.18 5.31
C PHE A 91 3.72 -11.83 6.61
N TYR A 92 4.56 -12.86 6.50
CA TYR A 92 5.02 -13.67 7.64
C TYR A 92 6.50 -13.48 7.99
N GLY A 93 7.29 -12.83 7.12
CA GLY A 93 8.71 -12.53 7.37
C GLY A 93 8.95 -11.33 8.29
N GLY A 94 7.88 -10.69 8.80
CA GLY A 94 7.95 -9.76 9.91
C GLY A 94 8.27 -10.50 11.22
N LYS A 95 9.57 -10.64 11.51
CA LYS A 95 10.19 -11.13 12.75
C LYS A 95 9.25 -11.34 13.97
N LEU A 96 9.17 -12.60 14.43
CA LEU A 96 9.16 -12.93 15.85
C LEU A 96 10.47 -12.46 16.52
#